data_AF-A0A352RUY3-F1
#
_entry.id   AF-A0A352RUY3-F1
#
_cell.length_a   1.000
_cell.length_b   1.000
_cell.length_c   1.000
_cell.angle_alpha   90.00
_cell.angle_beta   90.00
_cell.angle_gamma   90.00
#
_symmetry.space_group_name_H-M   'P 1'
#
loop_
_entity.id
_entity.type
_entity.pdbx_description
1 polymer ?
#
loop_
_entity_poly.entity_id
_entity_poly.type
_entity_poly.pdbx_seq_one_letter_code
_entity_poly.pdbx_strand_id
1 'polypeptide(L)' 'YATGGTTDILARALAEQLAAELKQSVIIENRPGAAGNAAAAYVQQSAPDGYTLFMATVSSHGINPAL' A
#
# COMPACT_ATOMS: atom_id res chain seq x y z
N TYR A 1 1.56 -5.52 -4.95
CA TYR A 1 1.59 -6.99 -5.17
C TYR A 1 0.24 -7.47 -5.67
N ALA A 2 0.17 -8.71 -6.18
CA ALA A 2 -1.09 -9.30 -6.63
C ALA A 2 -2.03 -9.60 -5.46
N THR A 3 -3.34 -9.60 -5.74
CA THR A 3 -4.40 -9.98 -4.80
C THR A 3 -4.20 -11.41 -4.29
N GLY A 4 -4.49 -11.66 -3.01
CA GLY A 4 -4.31 -12.96 -2.36
C GLY A 4 -2.86 -13.29 -1.95
N GLY A 5 -1.88 -12.47 -2.31
CA GLY A 5 -0.53 -12.56 -1.79
C GLY A 5 -0.41 -12.12 -0.33
N THR A 6 0.71 -12.44 0.32
CA THR A 6 0.95 -12.10 1.74
C THR A 6 0.75 -10.61 2.05
N THR A 7 1.26 -9.71 1.22
CA THR A 7 1.07 -8.26 1.39
C THR A 7 -0.39 -7.83 1.26
N ASP A 8 -1.17 -8.46 0.37
CA ASP A 8 -2.60 -8.15 0.21
C ASP A 8 -3.40 -8.61 1.43
N ILE A 9 -3.12 -9.82 1.93
CA ILE A 9 -3.77 -10.37 3.13
C ILE A 9 -3.51 -9.45 4.34
N LEU A 10 -2.25 -9.05 4.55
CA LEU A 10 -1.89 -8.13 5.64
C LEU A 10 -2.54 -6.76 5.46
N ALA A 11 -2.59 -6.22 4.25
CA ALA A 11 -3.24 -4.94 3.98
C ALA A 11 -4.74 -4.97 4.31
N ARG A 12 -5.44 -6.05 3.98
CA ARG A 12 -6.87 -6.21 4.31
C ARG A 12 -7.11 -6.29 5.82
N ALA A 13 -6.29 -7.06 6.54
CA ALA A 13 -6.38 -7.15 8.00
C ALA A 13 -6.10 -5.81 8.70
N LEU A 14 -5.16 -5.02 8.16
CA LEU A 14 -4.88 -3.67 8.66
C LEU A 14 -6.00 -2.68 8.31
N ALA A 15 -6.56 -2.77 7.11
CA ALA A 15 -7.65 -1.90 6.66
C ALA A 15 -8.89 -2.01 7.54
N GLU A 16 -9.21 -3.20 8.04
CA GLU A 16 -10.32 -3.41 8.98
C GLU A 16 -10.11 -2.62 10.29
N GLN A 17 -8.91 -2.69 10.87
CA GLN A 17 -8.56 -1.96 12.09
C GLN A 17 -8.52 -0.45 11.85
N LEU A 18 -7.88 -0.01 10.77
CA LEU A 18 -7.82 1.41 10.40
C LEU A 18 -9.22 1.98 10.16
N ALA A 19 -10.11 1.23 9.52
CA ALA A 19 -11.48 1.69 9.31
C ALA A 19 -12.23 1.91 10.64
N ALA A 20 -11.99 1.04 11.62
CA ALA A 20 -12.57 1.17 12.96
C ALA A 20 -12.03 2.39 13.72
N GLU A 21 -10.75 2.73 13.57
CA GLU A 21 -10.13 3.90 14.22
C GLU A 21 -10.48 5.21 13.52
N LEU A 22 -10.33 5.26 12.19
CA LEU A 22 -10.54 6.45 11.37
C LEU A 22 -12.02 6.79 11.14
N LYS A 23 -12.92 5.85 11.44
CA LYS A 23 -14.37 5.97 11.14
C LYS A 23 -14.66 6.24 9.67
N GLN A 24 -13.79 5.72 8.80
CA GLN A 24 -13.86 5.85 7.35
C GLN A 24 -13.55 4.50 6.69
N SER A 25 -14.11 4.26 5.50
CA SER A 25 -13.77 3.06 4.74
C SER A 25 -12.35 3.12 4.21
N VAL A 26 -11.59 2.04 4.39
CA VAL A 26 -10.24 1.89 3.83
C VAL A 26 -10.32 0.92 2.66
N ILE A 27 -10.02 1.42 1.45
CA ILE A 27 -10.13 0.65 0.21
C ILE A 27 -8.75 0.11 -0.18
N ILE A 28 -8.67 -1.21 -0.41
CA ILE A 28 -7.44 -1.86 -0.88
C ILE A 28 -7.41 -1.89 -2.41
N GLU A 29 -6.45 -1.18 -2.99
CA GLU A 29 -6.16 -1.21 -4.43
C GLU A 29 -4.83 -1.93 -4.69
N ASN A 30 -4.88 -3.08 -5.39
CA ASN A 30 -3.68 -3.82 -5.74
C ASN A 30 -3.09 -3.31 -7.06
N ARG A 31 -1.92 -2.66 -7.00
CA ARG A 31 -1.10 -2.28 -8.16
C ARG A 31 0.17 -3.15 -8.23
N PRO A 32 0.13 -4.35 -8.83
CA PRO A 32 1.31 -5.21 -8.97
C PRO A 32 2.31 -4.65 -10.00
N GLY A 33 3.58 -4.99 -9.85
CA GLY A 33 4.64 -4.63 -10.80
C GLY A 33 5.92 -4.12 -10.12
N ALA A 34 7.05 -4.29 -10.81
CA ALA A 34 8.37 -3.75 -10.44
C ALA A 34 8.72 -3.87 -8.95
N ALA A 35 8.50 -5.05 -8.34
CA ALA A 35 8.76 -5.32 -6.93
C ALA A 35 8.10 -4.35 -5.91
N GLY A 36 7.02 -3.67 -6.32
CA GLY A 36 6.31 -2.66 -5.52
C GLY A 36 6.45 -1.23 -6.05
N ASN A 37 7.42 -0.97 -6.93
CA ASN A 37 7.72 0.39 -7.40
C ASN A 37 6.57 1.03 -8.19
N ALA A 38 5.76 0.23 -8.90
CA ALA A 38 4.62 0.76 -9.65
C ALA A 38 3.58 1.42 -8.73
N ALA A 39 3.32 0.81 -7.57
CA ALA A 39 2.43 1.35 -6.56
C ALA A 39 3.08 2.52 -5.80
N ALA A 40 4.38 2.43 -5.48
CA ALA A 40 5.12 3.52 -4.84
C ALA A 40 5.11 4.80 -5.71
N ALA A 41 5.36 4.68 -7.01
CA ALA A 41 5.30 5.80 -7.96
C ALA A 41 3.90 6.42 -8.07
N TYR A 42 2.85 5.60 -8.01
CA TYR A 42 1.46 6.09 -7.97
C TYR A 42 1.19 6.91 -6.71
N VAL A 43 1.57 6.41 -5.53
CA VAL A 43 1.38 7.14 -4.26
C VAL A 43 2.22 8.41 -4.22
N GLN A 44 3.46 8.37 -4.75
CA GLN A 44 4.33 9.55 -4.85
C GLN A 44 3.69 10.69 -5.66
N GLN A 45 2.89 10.37 -6.68
CA GLN A 45 2.21 11.35 -7.53
C GLN A 45 0.84 11.76 -6.99
N SER A 46 0.35 11.12 -5.92
CA SER A 46 -0.95 11.39 -5.33
C SER A 46 -0.93 12.66 -4.46
N ALA A 47 -2.12 13.20 -4.17
CA ALA A 47 -2.22 14.34 -3.28
C ALA A 47 -1.67 13.99 -1.88
N PRO A 48 -0.84 14.85 -1.26
CA PRO A 48 -0.30 14.62 0.09
C PRO A 48 -1.33 14.95 1.18
N ASP A 49 -2.54 14.43 1.06
CA ASP A 49 -3.69 14.72 1.93
C ASP A 49 -4.00 13.60 2.95
N GLY A 50 -3.22 12.51 2.91
CA GLY A 50 -3.35 11.36 3.81
C GLY A 50 -4.35 10.30 3.36
N TYR A 51 -5.07 10.50 2.25
CA TYR A 51 -6.06 9.52 1.77
C TYR A 51 -5.46 8.44 0.86
N THR A 52 -4.26 8.66 0.32
CA THR A 52 -3.54 7.66 -0.47
C THR A 52 -2.33 7.16 0.30
N LEU A 53 -2.40 5.91 0.75
CA LEU A 53 -1.35 5.26 1.54
C LEU A 53 -0.70 4.12 0.76
N PHE A 54 0.57 3.85 1.05
CA PHE A 54 1.33 2.76 0.44
C PHE A 54 1.69 1.68 1.47
N MET A 55 1.36 0.43 1.15
CA MET A 55 1.82 -0.73 1.93
C MET A 55 3.26 -1.08 1.54
N ALA A 56 4.22 -0.51 2.26
CA ALA A 56 5.64 -0.74 2.04
C ALA A 56 6.09 -2.13 2.52
N THR A 57 7.05 -2.68 1.78
CA THR A 57 7.71 -3.96 2.09
C THR A 57 9.22 -3.82 1.99
N VAL A 58 9.95 -4.80 2.51
CA VAL A 58 11.41 -4.88 2.39
C VAL A 58 11.88 -4.83 0.93
N SER A 59 11.20 -5.46 -0.03
CA SER A 59 11.66 -5.37 -1.43
C SER A 59 11.47 -3.98 -2.02
N SER A 60 10.41 -3.27 -1.64
CA SER A 60 10.12 -1.94 -2.17
C SER A 60 10.96 -0.82 -1.53
N HIS A 61 11.28 -0.89 -0.24
CA HIS A 61 11.90 0.20 0.53
C HIS A 61 13.16 -0.20 1.31
N GLY A 62 13.45 -1.50 1.45
CA GLY A 62 14.68 -1.99 2.10
C GLY A 62 15.77 -2.39 1.10
N ILE A 63 15.38 -3.05 0.01
CA ILE A 63 16.30 -3.52 -1.06
C ILE A 63 16.43 -2.48 -2.17
N ASN A 64 15.36 -1.73 -2.45
CA ASN A 64 15.37 -0.65 -3.43
C ASN A 64 15.26 0.72 -2.74
N PRO A 65 16.32 1.21 -2.08
CA PRO A 65 16.28 2.44 -1.28
C PRO A 65 16.29 3.72 -2.13
N ALA A 66 16.44 3.62 -3.46
CA ALA A 66 16.59 4.76 -4.36
C ALA A 66 15.25 5.32 -4.89
N LEU A 67 14.13 4.91 -4.30
CA LEU A 67 12.82 5.55 -4.49
C LEU A 67 12.64 6.72 -3.52
#